data_AF-A0A7G6YHR0-F1
#
_entry.id   AF-A0A7G6YHR0-F1
#
_cell.length_a   1.000
_cell.length_b   1.000
_cell.length_c   1.000
_cell.angle_alpha   90.00
_cell.angle_beta   90.00
_cell.angle_gamma   90.00
#
_symmetry.space_group_name_H-M   'P 1'
#
loop_
_entity.id
_entity.type
_entity.pdbx_description
1 polymer ?
#
loop_
_entity_poly.entity_id
_entity_poly.type
_entity_poly.pdbx_seq_one_letter_code
_entity_poly.pdbx_strand_id
1 'polypeptide(L)'
;MTTTLQAVEPAEPNPVADAIAALTAAARQTRVRGAGTEQATVEPVDFGEIATYVLTAVAANLGGVEELLAGRPGSWEADYVRQIVHSTAGDDDAELLRYRTEPVRLPFDAEDVFYDFGLGDLYDDERDAAAEATFTEGMTEERAAAAQQLVEDVEALFARDLAAYAEAYLTAARQYLTEQGITCGVELVTTPVGEIPTWDALSDQVHEYARANAPLPMTGEAPDYSDGTPADALRRAGLTYTGRARTNGGTA
;
A
#
# COMPACT_ATOMS: atom_id res chain seq x y z
N MET A 1 26.58 -49.80 -13.90
CA MET A 1 26.19 -49.39 -12.54
C MET A 1 25.95 -47.89 -12.60
N THR A 2 24.68 -47.49 -12.63
CA THR A 2 24.30 -46.08 -12.70
C THR A 2 23.99 -45.64 -11.27
N THR A 3 24.87 -44.84 -10.69
CA THR A 3 24.66 -44.25 -9.36
C THR A 3 23.66 -43.11 -9.51
N THR A 4 22.42 -43.36 -9.11
CA THR A 4 21.43 -42.30 -8.95
C THR A 4 21.83 -41.44 -7.77
N LEU A 5 22.24 -40.20 -8.02
CA LEU A 5 22.38 -39.18 -6.98
C LEU A 5 20.99 -38.90 -6.42
N GLN A 6 20.74 -39.36 -5.20
CA GLN A 6 19.54 -39.04 -4.45
C GLN A 6 19.59 -37.55 -4.12
N ALA A 7 18.65 -36.77 -4.64
CA ALA A 7 18.50 -35.37 -4.29
C ALA A 7 18.32 -35.28 -2.77
N VAL A 8 19.21 -34.56 -2.09
CA VAL A 8 19.06 -34.25 -0.68
C VAL A 8 17.88 -33.30 -0.58
N GLU A 9 16.77 -33.76 0.01
CA GLU A 9 15.65 -32.88 0.33
C GLU A 9 16.17 -31.73 1.20
N PRO A 10 15.76 -30.47 0.93
CA PRO A 10 16.15 -29.35 1.77
C PRO A 10 15.68 -29.63 3.20
N ALA A 11 16.57 -29.41 4.17
CA ALA A 11 16.24 -29.57 5.58
C ALA A 11 15.01 -28.71 5.92
N GLU A 12 14.10 -29.27 6.72
CA GLU A 12 12.94 -28.49 7.19
C GLU A 12 13.43 -27.22 7.91
N PRO A 13 12.77 -26.07 7.68
CA PRO A 13 13.13 -24.82 8.34
C PRO A 13 12.99 -24.98 9.86
N ASN A 14 14.03 -24.58 10.60
CA ASN A 14 14.04 -24.59 12.06
C ASN A 14 14.13 -23.13 12.57
N PRO A 15 12.99 -22.43 12.68
CA PRO A 15 12.96 -21.00 13.00
C PRO A 15 13.57 -20.68 14.37
N VAL A 16 13.49 -21.62 15.33
CA VAL A 16 14.12 -21.47 16.64
C VAL A 16 15.65 -21.48 16.52
N ALA A 17 16.21 -22.39 15.73
CA ALA A 17 17.65 -22.45 15.50
C ALA A 17 18.16 -21.18 14.78
N ASP A 18 17.41 -20.70 13.80
CA ASP A 18 17.75 -19.47 13.06
C ASP A 18 17.72 -18.24 13.97
N ALA A 19 16.69 -18.10 14.80
CA ALA A 19 16.59 -17.02 15.78
C ALA A 19 17.73 -17.07 16.82
N ILE A 20 18.05 -18.26 17.34
CA ILE A 20 19.18 -18.45 18.26
C ILE A 20 20.49 -18.03 17.59
N ALA A 21 20.73 -18.43 16.34
CA ALA A 21 21.95 -18.10 15.62
C ALA A 21 22.08 -16.58 15.42
N ALA A 22 21.01 -15.93 14.96
CA ALA A 22 20.99 -14.49 14.72
C ALA A 22 21.21 -13.67 16.01
N LEU A 23 20.46 -13.98 17.08
CA LEU A 23 20.57 -13.27 18.36
C LEU A 23 21.93 -13.54 19.04
N THR A 24 22.48 -14.75 18.92
CA THR A 24 23.83 -15.06 19.41
C THR A 24 24.89 -14.27 18.66
N ALA A 25 24.76 -14.12 17.33
CA ALA A 25 25.67 -13.32 16.54
C ALA A 25 25.61 -11.83 16.94
N ALA A 26 24.41 -11.29 17.15
CA ALA A 26 24.20 -9.93 17.64
C ALA A 26 24.83 -9.72 19.02
N ALA A 27 24.59 -10.63 19.98
CA ALA A 27 25.11 -10.53 21.35
C ALA A 27 26.66 -10.56 21.45
N ARG A 28 27.34 -11.12 20.44
CA ARG A 28 28.81 -11.17 20.38
C ARG A 28 29.44 -9.90 19.83
N GLN A 29 28.65 -8.96 19.32
CA GLN A 29 29.18 -7.71 18.79
C GLN A 29 29.71 -6.80 19.90
N THR A 30 30.56 -5.86 19.50
CA THR A 30 31.10 -4.83 20.38
C THR A 30 30.89 -3.47 19.75
N ARG A 31 30.80 -2.43 20.59
CA ARG A 31 30.69 -1.04 20.18
C ARG A 31 31.80 -0.20 20.81
N VAL A 32 32.10 0.94 20.21
CA VAL A 32 33.03 1.93 20.76
C VAL A 32 32.23 3.03 21.44
N ARG A 33 32.32 3.12 22.77
CA ARG A 33 31.77 4.23 23.54
C ARG A 33 32.77 5.38 23.56
N GLY A 34 32.32 6.61 23.25
CA GLY A 34 33.20 7.78 23.22
C GLY A 34 34.10 7.85 21.98
N ALA A 35 33.66 7.30 20.84
CA ALA A 35 34.44 7.32 19.61
C ALA A 35 34.89 8.75 19.25
N GLY A 36 36.19 8.92 18.94
CA GLY A 36 36.79 10.21 18.64
C GLY A 36 37.25 11.03 19.86
N THR A 37 37.14 10.49 21.09
CA THR A 37 37.68 11.12 22.30
C THR A 37 38.81 10.29 22.91
N GLU A 38 39.57 10.89 23.84
CA GLU A 38 40.61 10.20 24.61
C GLU A 38 40.05 9.12 25.55
N GLN A 39 38.73 9.14 25.82
CA GLN A 39 38.05 8.15 26.65
C GLN A 39 37.39 7.04 25.83
N ALA A 40 37.74 6.87 24.55
CA ALA A 40 37.17 5.82 23.71
C ALA A 40 37.44 4.42 24.29
N THR A 41 36.38 3.65 24.53
CA THR A 41 36.48 2.27 25.04
C THR A 41 35.62 1.31 24.24
N VAL A 42 36.15 0.11 23.98
CA VAL A 42 35.40 -0.99 23.37
C VAL A 42 34.65 -1.75 24.47
N GLU A 43 33.34 -1.91 24.30
CA GLU A 43 32.46 -2.65 25.21
C GLU A 43 31.49 -3.55 24.42
N PRO A 44 30.89 -4.58 25.04
CA PRO A 44 29.81 -5.35 24.41
C PRO A 44 28.64 -4.45 24.01
N VAL A 45 27.90 -4.85 22.97
CA VAL A 45 26.61 -4.21 22.66
C VAL A 45 25.57 -4.49 23.75
N ASP A 46 24.60 -3.59 23.90
CA ASP A 46 23.46 -3.81 24.80
C ASP A 46 22.50 -4.81 24.17
N PHE A 47 22.60 -6.08 24.58
CA PHE A 47 21.70 -7.10 24.08
C PHE A 47 20.25 -6.90 24.56
N GLY A 48 20.04 -6.26 25.72
CA GLY A 48 18.71 -5.94 26.21
C GLY A 48 17.99 -4.98 25.26
N GLU A 49 18.69 -3.91 24.84
CA GLU A 49 18.22 -2.99 23.81
C GLU A 49 17.91 -3.71 22.49
N ILE A 50 18.79 -4.61 22.04
CA ILE A 50 18.56 -5.39 20.82
C ILE A 50 17.31 -6.27 20.94
N ALA A 51 17.18 -7.04 22.02
CA ALA A 51 16.07 -7.97 22.19
C ALA A 51 14.72 -7.25 22.30
N THR A 52 14.68 -6.15 23.04
CA THR A 52 13.48 -5.31 23.21
C THR A 52 13.07 -4.68 21.87
N TYR A 53 14.02 -4.14 21.11
CA TYR A 53 13.75 -3.58 19.78
C TYR A 53 13.27 -4.64 18.78
N VAL A 54 13.92 -5.81 18.74
CA VAL A 54 13.53 -6.91 17.84
C VAL A 54 12.09 -7.37 18.11
N LEU A 55 11.74 -7.63 19.37
CA LEU A 55 10.39 -8.07 19.72
C LEU A 55 9.33 -7.00 19.39
N THR A 56 9.66 -5.73 19.62
CA THR A 56 8.79 -4.59 19.28
C THR A 56 8.59 -4.46 17.77
N ALA A 57 9.65 -4.58 16.97
CA ALA A 57 9.55 -4.55 15.51
C ALA A 57 8.76 -5.74 14.95
N VAL A 58 8.93 -6.94 15.52
CA VAL A 58 8.13 -8.12 15.12
C VAL A 58 6.65 -7.90 15.42
N ALA A 59 6.30 -7.38 16.62
CA ALA A 59 4.92 -7.02 16.95
C ALA A 59 4.35 -6.00 15.95
N ALA A 60 5.12 -4.94 15.63
CA ALA A 60 4.72 -3.92 14.67
C ALA A 60 4.52 -4.47 13.24
N ASN A 61 5.33 -5.44 12.82
CA ASN A 61 5.18 -6.09 11.50
C ASN A 61 3.96 -7.01 11.44
N LEU A 62 3.59 -7.66 12.54
CA LEU A 62 2.40 -8.52 12.63
C LEU A 62 1.10 -7.73 12.81
N GLY A 63 1.18 -6.42 13.04
CA GLY A 63 0.02 -5.54 13.20
C GLY A 63 -0.38 -5.29 14.66
N GLY A 64 0.34 -5.86 15.64
CA GLY A 64 0.03 -5.63 17.05
C GLY A 64 0.71 -6.62 18.00
N VAL A 65 0.71 -6.26 19.30
CA VAL A 65 1.21 -7.12 20.37
C VAL A 65 0.30 -8.33 20.59
N GLU A 66 -1.01 -8.19 20.39
CA GLU A 66 -1.95 -9.31 20.57
C GLU A 66 -1.86 -10.30 19.41
N GLU A 67 -1.63 -9.84 18.19
CA GLU A 67 -1.34 -10.67 17.01
C GLU A 67 -0.07 -11.52 17.23
N LEU A 68 0.98 -10.92 17.78
CA LEU A 68 2.21 -11.64 18.15
C LEU A 68 1.94 -12.75 19.19
N LEU A 69 1.00 -12.53 20.11
CA LEU A 69 0.73 -13.40 21.25
C LEU A 69 -0.43 -14.39 21.05
N ALA A 70 -1.06 -14.37 19.87
CA ALA A 70 -2.27 -15.14 19.56
C ALA A 70 -2.12 -16.66 19.73
N GLY A 71 -0.89 -17.20 19.65
CA GLY A 71 -0.65 -18.64 19.79
C GLY A 71 -0.86 -19.19 21.21
N ARG A 72 -0.65 -18.37 22.25
CA ARG A 72 -0.90 -18.76 23.66
C ARG A 72 -1.14 -17.53 24.54
N PRO A 73 -2.27 -16.83 24.33
CA PRO A 73 -2.61 -15.64 25.12
C PRO A 73 -2.73 -15.99 26.61
N GLY A 74 -2.29 -15.07 27.48
CA GLY A 74 -2.35 -15.21 28.95
C GLY A 74 -1.32 -16.17 29.56
N SER A 75 -0.33 -16.62 28.78
CA SER A 75 0.84 -17.29 29.33
C SER A 75 1.78 -16.31 29.99
N TRP A 76 2.54 -16.75 31.00
CA TRP A 76 3.53 -15.90 31.66
C TRP A 76 4.62 -15.43 30.66
N GLU A 77 4.94 -16.26 29.66
CA GLU A 77 5.83 -15.88 28.57
C GLU A 77 5.24 -14.72 27.74
N ALA A 78 3.96 -14.83 27.38
CA ALA A 78 3.24 -13.79 26.65
C ALA A 78 3.18 -12.48 27.44
N ASP A 79 2.98 -12.55 28.76
CA ASP A 79 2.95 -11.36 29.61
C ASP A 79 4.30 -10.63 29.66
N TYR A 80 5.43 -11.36 29.69
CA TYR A 80 6.74 -10.72 29.61
C TYR A 80 7.02 -10.11 28.23
N VAL A 81 6.64 -10.80 27.15
CA VAL A 81 6.78 -10.25 25.79
C VAL A 81 5.94 -8.98 25.64
N ARG A 82 4.69 -8.99 26.13
CA ARG A 82 3.82 -7.81 26.15
C ARG A 82 4.46 -6.66 26.92
N GLN A 83 4.97 -6.93 28.13
CA GLN A 83 5.64 -5.93 28.94
C GLN A 83 6.87 -5.34 28.23
N ILE A 84 7.66 -6.16 27.54
CA ILE A 84 8.82 -5.72 26.76
C ILE A 84 8.39 -4.76 25.65
N VAL A 85 7.38 -5.14 24.86
CA VAL A 85 6.86 -4.33 23.75
C VAL A 85 6.35 -2.99 24.27
N HIS A 86 5.49 -2.98 25.30
CA HIS A 86 4.97 -1.74 25.87
C HIS A 86 6.04 -0.89 26.57
N SER A 87 7.04 -1.50 27.20
CA SER A 87 8.15 -0.71 27.77
C SER A 87 9.01 -0.01 26.71
N THR A 88 8.97 -0.50 25.47
CA THR A 88 9.78 0.00 24.36
C THR A 88 8.99 1.02 23.53
N ALA A 89 7.78 0.67 23.09
CA ALA A 89 6.94 1.50 22.23
C ALA A 89 5.88 2.32 22.98
N GLY A 90 5.62 2.02 24.25
CA GLY A 90 4.46 2.55 24.97
C GLY A 90 3.20 1.70 24.80
N ASP A 91 2.10 2.17 25.39
CA ASP A 91 0.79 1.50 25.35
C ASP A 91 -0.07 1.92 24.15
N ASP A 92 0.40 2.89 23.35
CA ASP A 92 -0.30 3.39 22.15
C ASP A 92 0.15 2.60 20.92
N ASP A 93 -0.80 1.93 20.26
CA ASP A 93 -0.54 1.18 19.03
C ASP A 93 0.03 2.07 17.92
N ALA A 94 -0.31 3.37 17.89
CA ALA A 94 0.28 4.31 16.93
C ALA A 94 1.81 4.45 17.10
N GLU A 95 2.29 4.38 18.34
CA GLU A 95 3.72 4.45 18.64
C GLU A 95 4.43 3.13 18.29
N LEU A 96 3.75 1.98 18.45
CA LEU A 96 4.25 0.67 18.02
C LEU A 96 4.59 0.65 16.52
N LEU A 97 3.76 1.28 15.71
CA LEU A 97 3.92 1.28 14.25
C LEU A 97 5.19 1.98 13.76
N ARG A 98 5.81 2.85 14.56
CA ARG A 98 7.11 3.46 14.25
C ARG A 98 8.26 2.44 14.22
N TYR A 99 8.08 1.28 14.85
CA TYR A 99 9.05 0.19 14.87
C TYR A 99 8.90 -0.78 13.69
N ARG A 100 7.87 -0.60 12.85
CA ARG A 100 7.64 -1.47 11.70
C ARG A 100 8.81 -1.41 10.73
N THR A 101 9.27 -2.56 10.30
CA THR A 101 10.36 -2.71 9.31
C THR A 101 9.87 -3.28 7.99
N GLU A 102 8.77 -4.03 8.01
CA GLU A 102 8.14 -4.55 6.79
C GLU A 102 7.28 -3.48 6.12
N PRO A 103 7.23 -3.45 4.77
CA PRO A 103 6.38 -2.51 4.07
C PRO A 103 4.90 -2.72 4.45
N VAL A 104 4.14 -1.63 4.45
CA VAL A 104 2.68 -1.69 4.49
C VAL A 104 2.21 -2.20 3.14
N ARG A 105 1.52 -3.33 3.12
CA ARG A 105 0.95 -3.92 1.90
C ARG A 105 -0.50 -3.50 1.80
N LEU A 106 -0.83 -2.75 0.75
CA LEU A 106 -2.16 -2.22 0.50
C LEU A 106 -2.80 -2.97 -0.68
N PRO A 107 -3.78 -3.84 -0.41
CA PRO A 107 -4.65 -4.39 -1.44
C PRO A 107 -5.37 -3.25 -2.17
N PHE A 108 -5.07 -3.05 -3.45
CA PHE A 108 -5.52 -1.86 -4.16
C PHE A 108 -5.88 -2.16 -5.62
N ASP A 109 -7.07 -1.72 -5.99
CA ASP A 109 -7.56 -1.66 -7.37
C ASP A 109 -8.08 -0.24 -7.64
N ALA A 110 -7.46 0.44 -8.60
CA ALA A 110 -7.85 1.80 -8.95
C ALA A 110 -9.24 1.84 -9.61
N GLU A 111 -9.63 0.78 -10.31
CA GLU A 111 -10.91 0.68 -11.00
C GLU A 111 -12.06 0.63 -9.98
N ASP A 112 -11.94 -0.24 -8.97
CA ASP A 112 -12.89 -0.30 -7.85
C ASP A 112 -13.06 1.07 -7.16
N VAL A 113 -11.95 1.77 -6.91
CA VAL A 113 -12.00 3.11 -6.30
C VAL A 113 -12.67 4.13 -7.22
N PHE A 114 -12.47 4.03 -8.53
CA PHE A 114 -13.14 4.90 -9.49
C PHE A 114 -14.64 4.64 -9.56
N TYR A 115 -15.09 3.39 -9.48
CA TYR A 115 -16.52 3.07 -9.36
C TYR A 115 -17.12 3.61 -8.06
N ASP A 116 -16.42 3.46 -6.94
CA ASP A 116 -16.78 4.07 -5.65
C ASP A 116 -16.92 5.61 -5.72
N PHE A 117 -16.08 6.25 -6.54
CA PHE A 117 -16.10 7.69 -6.75
C PHE A 117 -17.18 8.14 -7.76
N GLY A 118 -17.89 7.19 -8.39
CA GLY A 118 -18.83 7.42 -9.49
C GLY A 118 -18.16 7.74 -10.83
N LEU A 119 -16.82 7.65 -10.91
CA LEU A 119 -16.04 7.91 -12.11
C LEU A 119 -16.13 6.77 -13.13
N GLY A 120 -16.28 5.53 -12.64
CA GLY A 120 -16.59 4.37 -13.48
C GLY A 120 -17.90 4.56 -14.23
N ASP A 121 -18.97 4.91 -13.52
CA ASP A 121 -20.27 5.21 -14.13
C ASP A 121 -20.19 6.39 -15.12
N LEU A 122 -19.46 7.46 -14.76
CA LEU A 122 -19.24 8.60 -15.67
C LEU A 122 -18.54 8.17 -16.97
N TYR A 123 -17.52 7.32 -16.86
CA TYR A 123 -16.81 6.76 -18.01
C TYR A 123 -17.73 5.87 -18.85
N ASP A 124 -18.43 4.93 -18.23
CA ASP A 124 -19.31 3.97 -18.90
C ASP A 124 -20.43 4.70 -19.67
N ASP A 125 -21.11 5.66 -19.03
CA ASP A 125 -22.17 6.46 -19.65
C ASP A 125 -21.67 7.20 -20.89
N GLU A 126 -20.49 7.82 -20.80
CA GLU A 126 -19.92 8.61 -21.88
C GLU A 126 -19.36 7.77 -23.03
N ARG A 127 -18.71 6.65 -22.70
CA ARG A 127 -18.25 5.65 -23.67
C ARG A 127 -19.44 5.06 -24.43
N ASP A 128 -20.48 4.64 -23.72
CA ASP A 128 -21.64 3.98 -24.32
C ASP A 128 -22.42 4.95 -25.22
N ALA A 129 -22.56 6.21 -24.81
CA ALA A 129 -23.15 7.24 -25.66
C ALA A 129 -22.33 7.50 -26.93
N ALA A 130 -21.00 7.47 -26.85
CA ALA A 130 -20.12 7.58 -28.03
C ALA A 130 -20.23 6.34 -28.94
N ALA A 131 -20.33 5.14 -28.35
CA ALA A 131 -20.48 3.89 -29.08
C ALA A 131 -21.84 3.81 -29.80
N GLU A 132 -22.94 4.24 -29.18
CA GLU A 132 -24.26 4.29 -29.80
C GLU A 132 -24.30 5.23 -31.01
N ALA A 133 -23.54 6.33 -30.96
CA ALA A 133 -23.41 7.26 -32.08
C ALA A 133 -22.78 6.62 -33.33
N THR A 134 -21.98 5.56 -33.18
CA THR A 134 -21.39 4.79 -34.29
C THR A 134 -22.44 4.04 -35.11
N PHE A 135 -23.55 3.62 -34.48
CA PHE A 135 -24.58 2.77 -35.09
C PHE A 135 -25.88 3.51 -35.43
N THR A 136 -25.93 4.83 -35.22
CA THR A 136 -27.12 5.65 -35.48
C THR A 136 -27.53 5.61 -36.95
N GLU A 137 -28.80 5.30 -37.22
CA GLU A 137 -29.34 5.18 -38.58
C GLU A 137 -29.19 6.49 -39.37
N GLY A 138 -28.70 6.41 -40.63
CA GLY A 138 -28.44 7.57 -41.48
C GLY A 138 -27.07 8.25 -41.27
N MET A 139 -26.16 7.64 -40.50
CA MET A 139 -24.79 8.10 -40.35
C MET A 139 -23.93 7.93 -41.60
N THR A 140 -23.00 8.87 -41.81
CA THR A 140 -21.95 8.77 -42.82
C THR A 140 -20.76 7.97 -42.27
N GLU A 141 -20.04 7.24 -43.12
CA GLU A 141 -18.83 6.48 -42.73
C GLU A 141 -17.80 7.33 -41.96
N GLU A 142 -17.59 8.58 -42.38
CA GLU A 142 -16.65 9.52 -41.73
C GLU A 142 -17.03 9.81 -40.27
N ARG A 143 -18.33 9.97 -39.99
CA ARG A 143 -18.84 10.24 -38.65
C ARG A 143 -18.87 8.97 -37.79
N ALA A 144 -19.15 7.82 -38.38
CA ALA A 144 -19.03 6.54 -37.69
C ALA A 144 -17.57 6.26 -37.28
N ALA A 145 -16.62 6.55 -38.17
CA ALA A 145 -15.19 6.47 -37.86
C ALA A 145 -14.78 7.46 -36.75
N ALA A 146 -15.28 8.70 -36.79
CA ALA A 146 -15.00 9.68 -35.73
C ALA A 146 -15.60 9.29 -34.36
N ALA A 147 -16.79 8.67 -34.34
CA ALA A 147 -17.41 8.16 -33.11
C ALA A 147 -16.62 6.98 -32.53
N GLN A 148 -16.20 6.05 -33.39
CA GLN A 148 -15.33 4.94 -33.00
C GLN A 148 -14.00 5.43 -32.42
N GLN A 149 -13.35 6.41 -33.05
CA GLN A 149 -12.11 6.99 -32.54
C GLN A 149 -12.32 7.64 -31.16
N LEU A 150 -13.46 8.30 -30.95
CA LEU A 150 -13.77 8.90 -29.65
C LEU A 150 -13.91 7.85 -28.55
N VAL A 151 -14.50 6.69 -28.84
CA VAL A 151 -14.57 5.56 -27.89
C VAL A 151 -13.15 5.12 -27.50
N GLU A 152 -12.30 4.86 -28.49
CA GLU A 152 -10.90 4.44 -28.26
C GLU A 152 -10.11 5.48 -27.46
N ASP A 153 -10.31 6.77 -27.75
CA ASP A 153 -9.65 7.87 -27.02
C ASP A 153 -10.14 7.97 -25.57
N VAL A 154 -11.42 7.74 -25.32
CA VAL A 154 -12.01 7.72 -23.97
C VAL A 154 -11.51 6.53 -23.16
N GLU A 155 -11.49 5.32 -23.74
CA GLU A 155 -10.94 4.12 -23.09
C GLU A 155 -9.44 4.29 -22.75
N ALA A 156 -8.66 4.81 -23.72
CA ALA A 156 -7.25 5.09 -23.50
C ALA A 156 -7.01 6.16 -22.43
N LEU A 157 -7.88 7.16 -22.35
CA LEU A 157 -7.83 8.20 -21.32
C LEU A 157 -8.19 7.63 -19.94
N PHE A 158 -9.22 6.80 -19.83
CA PHE A 158 -9.62 6.14 -18.59
C PHE A 158 -8.48 5.26 -18.03
N ALA A 159 -7.87 4.43 -18.89
CA ALA A 159 -6.73 3.60 -18.49
C ALA A 159 -5.52 4.43 -18.01
N ARG A 160 -5.24 5.58 -18.64
CA ARG A 160 -4.19 6.50 -18.18
C ARG A 160 -4.53 7.14 -16.83
N ASP A 161 -5.78 7.52 -16.62
CA ASP A 161 -6.23 8.11 -15.36
C ASP A 161 -6.17 7.08 -14.21
N LEU A 162 -6.54 5.82 -14.45
CA LEU A 162 -6.39 4.74 -13.45
C LEU A 162 -4.92 4.58 -13.03
N ALA A 163 -4.00 4.54 -13.99
CA ALA A 163 -2.57 4.44 -13.72
C ALA A 163 -2.04 5.67 -12.95
N ALA A 164 -2.43 6.88 -13.38
CA ALA A 164 -2.04 8.12 -12.71
C ALA A 164 -2.59 8.20 -11.28
N TYR A 165 -3.82 7.75 -11.06
CA TYR A 165 -4.41 7.71 -9.72
C TYR A 165 -3.72 6.69 -8.81
N ALA A 166 -3.34 5.51 -9.32
CA ALA A 166 -2.57 4.53 -8.55
C ALA A 166 -1.21 5.11 -8.06
N GLU A 167 -0.53 5.88 -8.92
CA GLU A 167 0.70 6.59 -8.55
C GLU A 167 0.46 7.70 -7.50
N ALA A 168 -0.61 8.48 -7.68
CA ALA A 168 -1.02 9.53 -6.75
C ALA A 168 -1.39 8.96 -5.37
N TYR A 169 -2.14 7.85 -5.36
CA TYR A 169 -2.52 7.10 -4.17
C TYR A 169 -1.28 6.57 -3.43
N LEU A 170 -0.34 5.94 -4.12
CA LEU A 170 0.90 5.46 -3.52
C LEU A 170 1.73 6.62 -2.92
N THR A 171 1.71 7.79 -3.58
CA THR A 171 2.37 8.99 -3.08
C THR A 171 1.73 9.49 -1.79
N ALA A 172 0.40 9.59 -1.75
CA ALA A 172 -0.35 9.98 -0.55
C ALA A 172 -0.16 8.99 0.61
N ALA A 173 -0.14 7.69 0.33
CA ALA A 173 0.13 6.66 1.33
C ALA A 173 1.53 6.81 1.96
N ARG A 174 2.56 7.09 1.16
CA ARG A 174 3.92 7.35 1.64
C ARG A 174 4.03 8.65 2.44
N GLN A 175 3.26 9.67 2.03
CA GLN A 175 3.19 10.92 2.76
C GLN A 175 2.64 10.71 4.17
N TYR A 176 1.55 9.95 4.32
CA TYR A 176 1.00 9.60 5.63
C TYR A 176 2.06 8.98 6.54
N LEU A 177 2.79 7.95 6.07
CA LEU A 177 3.86 7.33 6.87
C LEU A 177 4.94 8.33 7.27
N THR A 178 5.35 9.21 6.36
CA THR A 178 6.35 10.25 6.62
C THR A 178 5.87 11.22 7.71
N GLU A 179 4.61 11.66 7.66
CA GLU A 179 4.00 12.55 8.65
C GLU A 179 3.89 11.89 10.03
N GLN A 180 3.69 10.58 10.10
CA GLN A 180 3.67 9.80 11.34
C GLN A 180 5.07 9.42 11.87
N GLY A 181 6.14 9.75 11.13
CA GLY A 181 7.52 9.37 11.47
C GLY A 181 7.81 7.89 11.26
N ILE A 182 7.00 7.18 10.45
CA ILE A 182 7.17 5.77 10.12
C ILE A 182 8.09 5.66 8.90
N THR A 183 9.11 4.80 8.99
CA THR A 183 10.18 4.72 7.98
C THR A 183 10.05 3.53 7.02
N CYS A 184 9.08 2.64 7.22
CA CYS A 184 8.89 1.51 6.31
C CYS A 184 8.30 1.93 4.96
N GLY A 185 8.42 1.06 3.96
CA GLY A 185 7.88 1.30 2.62
C GLY A 185 6.37 1.07 2.53
N VAL A 186 5.80 1.41 1.37
CA VAL A 186 4.43 1.03 0.98
C VAL A 186 4.50 0.24 -0.32
N GLU A 187 3.80 -0.88 -0.35
CA GLU A 187 3.64 -1.76 -1.51
C GLU A 187 2.15 -1.87 -1.85
N LEU A 188 1.78 -1.57 -3.10
CA LEU A 188 0.45 -1.91 -3.61
C LEU A 188 0.46 -3.38 -4.04
N VAL A 189 -0.55 -4.12 -3.60
CA VAL A 189 -0.73 -5.53 -3.97
C VAL A 189 -2.09 -5.73 -4.62
N THR A 190 -2.15 -6.59 -5.62
CA THR A 190 -3.41 -7.02 -6.23
C THR A 190 -4.04 -8.12 -5.39
N THR A 191 -5.29 -7.95 -4.98
CA THR A 191 -6.05 -9.01 -4.32
C THR A 191 -6.47 -10.08 -5.33
N PRO A 192 -6.23 -11.37 -5.08
CA PRO A 192 -6.79 -12.43 -5.90
C PRO A 192 -8.32 -12.37 -5.92
N VAL A 193 -8.92 -12.70 -7.06
CA VAL A 193 -10.39 -12.70 -7.23
C VAL A 193 -11.03 -13.65 -6.21
N GLY A 194 -11.96 -13.13 -5.41
CA GLY A 194 -12.72 -13.89 -4.41
C GLY A 194 -12.07 -13.93 -3.02
N GLU A 195 -10.92 -13.29 -2.81
CA GLU A 195 -10.34 -13.08 -1.49
C GLU A 195 -10.76 -11.72 -0.92
N ILE A 196 -11.11 -11.71 0.37
CA ILE A 196 -11.31 -10.46 1.11
C ILE A 196 -9.95 -10.08 1.69
N PRO A 197 -9.38 -8.93 1.32
CA PRO A 197 -8.10 -8.50 1.87
C PRO A 197 -8.23 -8.33 3.39
N THR A 198 -7.29 -8.88 4.14
CA THR A 198 -7.17 -8.62 5.58
C THR A 198 -6.30 -7.39 5.77
N TRP A 199 -6.87 -6.37 6.37
CA TRP A 199 -6.18 -5.14 6.71
C TRP A 199 -5.81 -5.15 8.18
N ASP A 200 -4.56 -4.80 8.49
CA ASP A 200 -4.19 -4.40 9.85
C ASP A 200 -4.58 -2.92 10.08
N ALA A 201 -4.62 -2.50 11.34
CA ALA A 201 -5.07 -1.16 11.71
C ALA A 201 -4.25 -0.04 11.04
N LEU A 202 -2.96 -0.26 10.74
CA LEU A 202 -2.13 0.72 10.03
C LEU A 202 -2.52 0.78 8.56
N SER A 203 -2.69 -0.38 7.92
CA SER A 203 -3.06 -0.47 6.52
C SER A 203 -4.38 0.29 6.29
N ASP A 204 -5.37 0.10 7.18
CA ASP A 204 -6.66 0.80 7.11
C ASP A 204 -6.47 2.32 7.14
N GLN A 205 -5.71 2.82 8.11
CA GLN A 205 -5.43 4.27 8.25
C GLN A 205 -4.69 4.83 7.04
N VAL A 206 -3.71 4.09 6.51
CA VAL A 206 -2.95 4.49 5.32
C VAL A 206 -3.87 4.56 4.10
N HIS A 207 -4.77 3.58 3.94
CA HIS A 207 -5.74 3.57 2.83
C HIS A 207 -6.75 4.69 2.93
N GLU A 208 -7.36 4.89 4.10
CA GLU A 208 -8.30 5.99 4.32
C GLU A 208 -7.66 7.35 4.02
N TYR A 209 -6.45 7.59 4.53
CA TYR A 209 -5.72 8.82 4.24
C TYR A 209 -5.41 8.95 2.75
N ALA A 210 -4.86 7.91 2.11
CA ALA A 210 -4.48 7.96 0.71
C ALA A 210 -5.70 8.19 -0.18
N ARG A 211 -6.82 7.51 0.07
CA ARG A 211 -8.08 7.69 -0.67
C ARG A 211 -8.66 9.09 -0.50
N ALA A 212 -8.51 9.70 0.68
CA ALA A 212 -9.00 11.06 0.95
C ALA A 212 -8.09 12.18 0.38
N ASN A 213 -6.80 11.91 0.15
CA ASN A 213 -5.81 12.94 -0.20
C ASN A 213 -5.18 12.76 -1.59
N ALA A 214 -5.36 11.60 -2.23
CA ALA A 214 -4.80 11.35 -3.55
C ALA A 214 -5.50 12.22 -4.61
N PRO A 215 -4.75 13.07 -5.33
CA PRO A 215 -5.36 13.93 -6.33
C PRO A 215 -5.98 13.13 -7.48
N LEU A 216 -7.18 13.53 -7.91
CA LEU A 216 -7.83 12.97 -9.08
C LEU A 216 -7.14 13.46 -10.37
N PRO A 217 -6.89 12.59 -11.36
CA PRO A 217 -6.23 12.97 -12.62
C PRO A 217 -6.90 14.11 -13.40
N MET A 218 -8.22 14.28 -13.24
CA MET A 218 -8.98 15.32 -13.93
C MET A 218 -8.79 16.73 -13.36
N THR A 219 -8.48 16.83 -12.07
CA THR A 219 -8.45 18.11 -11.34
C THR A 219 -7.08 18.43 -10.77
N GLY A 220 -6.26 17.41 -10.48
CA GLY A 220 -5.04 17.56 -9.69
C GLY A 220 -5.31 17.82 -8.20
N GLU A 221 -6.57 17.69 -7.76
CA GLU A 221 -7.04 17.97 -6.41
C GLU A 221 -7.62 16.70 -5.78
N ALA A 222 -7.63 16.63 -4.45
CA ALA A 222 -8.22 15.53 -3.70
C ALA A 222 -9.73 15.35 -4.02
N PRO A 223 -10.30 14.14 -3.81
CA PRO A 223 -11.70 13.88 -4.13
C PRO A 223 -12.64 14.74 -3.27
N ASP A 224 -13.62 15.39 -3.92
CA ASP A 224 -14.60 16.25 -3.24
C ASP A 224 -15.91 15.50 -3.00
N TYR A 225 -16.25 15.30 -1.72
CA TYR A 225 -17.49 14.67 -1.26
C TYR A 225 -18.53 15.67 -0.73
N SER A 226 -18.30 16.98 -0.87
CA SER A 226 -19.11 18.02 -0.21
C SER A 226 -20.57 18.06 -0.69
N ASP A 227 -20.84 17.61 -1.91
CA ASP A 227 -22.16 17.60 -2.52
C ASP A 227 -22.31 16.38 -3.46
N GLY A 228 -22.27 15.18 -2.87
CA GLY A 228 -22.43 13.91 -3.58
C GLY A 228 -21.13 13.13 -3.75
N THR A 229 -21.06 12.38 -4.86
CA THR A 229 -19.84 11.65 -5.22
C THR A 229 -18.79 12.59 -5.83
N PRO A 230 -17.49 12.23 -5.82
CA PRO A 230 -16.48 12.99 -6.54
C PRO A 230 -16.81 13.19 -8.02
N ALA A 231 -17.45 12.21 -8.68
CA ALA A 231 -17.93 12.37 -10.05
C ALA A 231 -18.99 13.46 -10.21
N ASP A 232 -19.87 13.67 -9.23
CA ASP A 232 -20.86 14.75 -9.27
C ASP A 232 -20.19 16.13 -9.23
N ALA A 233 -19.10 16.27 -8.47
CA ALA A 233 -18.30 17.48 -8.46
C ALA A 233 -17.65 17.74 -9.83
N LEU A 234 -17.11 16.71 -10.48
CA LEU A 234 -16.55 16.83 -11.84
C LEU A 234 -17.63 17.22 -12.86
N ARG A 235 -18.81 16.59 -12.80
CA ARG A 235 -19.95 16.94 -13.67
C ARG A 235 -20.36 18.40 -13.50
N ARG A 236 -20.46 18.90 -12.26
CA ARG A 236 -20.75 20.33 -11.99
C ARG A 236 -19.67 21.27 -12.55
N ALA A 237 -18.41 20.84 -12.53
CA ALA A 237 -17.29 21.58 -13.13
C ALA A 237 -17.23 21.46 -14.67
N GLY A 238 -18.11 20.65 -15.29
CA GLY A 238 -18.11 20.40 -16.72
C GLY A 238 -16.94 19.53 -17.20
N LEU A 239 -16.31 18.78 -16.30
CA LEU A 239 -15.21 17.87 -16.61
C LEU A 239 -15.79 16.51 -17.01
N THR A 240 -15.55 16.12 -18.26
CA THR A 240 -16.07 14.90 -18.88
C THR A 240 -14.96 14.15 -19.61
N TYR A 241 -15.10 12.83 -19.75
CA TYR A 241 -14.10 12.01 -20.46
C TYR A 241 -14.07 12.35 -21.95
N THR A 242 -15.23 12.47 -22.58
CA THR A 242 -15.36 12.86 -23.99
C THR A 242 -14.86 14.28 -24.25
N GLY A 243 -15.04 15.21 -23.31
CA GLY A 243 -14.52 16.57 -23.41
C GLY A 243 -12.98 16.60 -23.38
N ARG A 244 -12.37 15.83 -22.48
CA ARG A 244 -10.91 15.69 -22.38
C ARG A 244 -10.32 14.92 -23.57
N ALA A 245 -10.96 13.84 -24.01
CA ALA A 245 -10.54 13.07 -25.19
C ALA A 245 -10.48 13.94 -26.44
N ARG A 246 -11.52 14.75 -26.70
CA ARG A 246 -11.56 15.69 -27.84
C ARG A 246 -10.48 16.77 -27.78
N THR A 247 -10.06 17.17 -26.58
CA THR A 247 -9.01 18.18 -26.39
C THR A 247 -7.62 17.59 -26.61
N ASN A 248 -7.40 16.33 -26.19
CA ASN A 248 -6.14 15.62 -26.37
C ASN A 248 -5.93 15.05 -27.79
N GLY A 249 -7.01 14.76 -28.52
CA GLY A 249 -6.97 14.32 -29.93
C GLY A 249 -6.82 15.46 -30.95
N GLY A 250 -6.86 16.72 -30.52
CA GLY A 250 -6.78 17.90 -31.39
C GLY A 250 -5.36 18.33 -31.82
N THR A 251 -4.32 17.61 -31.37
CA THR A 251 -2.93 17.82 -31.81
C THR A 251 -2.45 16.63 -32.64
N ALA A 252 -2.85 16.60 -33.91
CA ALA A 252 -2.23 15.80 -34.97
C ALA A 252 -2.13 16.65 -36.24
#